data_AF-A0A2W2L0G7-F1
#
_entry.id   AF-A0A2W2L0G7-F1
#
_cell.length_a   1.000
_cell.length_b   1.000
_cell.length_c   1.000
_cell.angle_alpha   90.00
_cell.angle_beta   90.00
_cell.angle_gamma   90.00
#
_symmetry.space_group_name_H-M   'P 1'
#
loop_
_entity.id
_entity.type
_entity.pdbx_description
1 polymer ?
#
loop_
_entity_poly.entity_id
_entity_poly.type
_entity_poly.pdbx_seq_one_letter_code
_entity_poly.pdbx_strand_id
1 'polypeptide(L)' 'MTVSGTAERRAHAGVNLPALRSHNAALVLDLLRGSGAEGISRLELAERTGLTPQAVSQITARLRERGLVAH' A
#
# COMPACT_ATOMS: atom_id res chain seq x y z
N MET A 1 23.85 6.06 19.15
CA MET A 1 23.07 7.03 18.35
C MET A 1 22.52 6.29 17.13
N THR A 2 21.20 6.20 17.08
CA THR A 2 20.24 5.62 16.11
C THR A 2 20.76 5.07 14.77
N VAL A 3 20.48 3.78 14.55
CA VAL A 3 20.45 3.11 13.23
C VAL A 3 19.42 3.81 12.33
N SER A 4 19.91 4.57 11.33
CA SER A 4 19.05 5.19 10.30
C SER A 4 19.00 4.32 9.04
N GLY A 5 17.80 3.81 8.75
CA GLY A 5 17.25 3.78 7.39
C GLY A 5 17.78 2.74 6.40
N THR A 6 17.56 1.45 6.62
CA THR A 6 17.75 0.39 5.61
C THR A 6 16.59 0.25 4.60
N ALA A 7 15.84 1.33 4.32
CA ALA A 7 14.57 1.25 3.57
C ALA A 7 14.60 1.76 2.12
N GLU A 8 15.75 2.13 1.55
CA GLU A 8 15.78 2.63 0.14
C GLU A 8 16.09 1.57 -0.93
N ARG A 9 16.50 0.35 -0.56
CA ARG A 9 17.16 -0.57 -1.52
C ARG A 9 16.27 -1.65 -2.17
N ARG A 10 15.00 -1.38 -2.49
CA ARG A 10 14.13 -2.31 -3.24
C ARG A 10 13.26 -1.66 -4.31
N ALA A 11 13.76 -0.62 -4.97
CA ALA A 11 13.06 0.03 -6.06
C ALA A 11 13.60 -0.33 -7.46
N HIS A 12 14.10 -1.54 -7.72
CA HIS A 12 14.51 -1.89 -9.10
C HIS A 12 14.28 -3.36 -9.44
N ALA A 13 13.14 -3.66 -10.08
CA ALA A 13 12.99 -4.76 -11.03
C ALA A 13 11.87 -4.38 -12.01
N GLY A 14 12.21 -4.28 -13.30
CA GLY A 14 11.46 -3.52 -14.30
C GLY A 14 10.16 -4.17 -14.78
N VAL A 15 9.06 -3.44 -14.62
CA VAL A 15 7.90 -3.32 -15.53
C VAL A 15 7.27 -2.00 -15.12
N ASN A 16 7.16 -1.00 -16.01
CA ASN A 16 6.65 0.37 -15.79
C ASN A 16 6.20 0.72 -14.34
N LEU A 17 7.16 0.77 -13.41
CA LEU A 17 6.92 0.69 -11.97
C LEU A 17 6.09 1.86 -11.41
N PRO A 18 6.16 3.09 -11.95
CA PRO A 18 5.29 4.17 -11.51
C PRO A 18 3.81 3.94 -11.85
N ALA A 19 3.54 3.40 -13.04
CA ALA A 19 2.17 3.08 -13.47
C ALA A 19 1.59 1.92 -12.64
N LEU A 20 2.37 0.86 -12.41
CA LEU A 20 1.98 -0.25 -11.53
C LEU A 20 1.80 0.19 -10.06
N ARG A 21 2.68 1.05 -9.55
CA ARG A 21 2.55 1.61 -8.20
C ARG A 21 1.27 2.45 -8.07
N SER A 22 0.90 3.20 -9.10
CA SER A 22 -0.33 3.99 -9.12
C SER A 22 -1.57 3.10 -9.20
N HIS A 23 -1.52 2.05 -10.03
CA HIS A 23 -2.59 1.05 -10.12
C HIS A 23 -2.81 0.32 -8.79
N ASN A 24 -1.73 -0.15 -8.15
CA ASN A 24 -1.81 -0.83 -6.86
C ASN A 24 -2.37 0.10 -5.77
N ALA A 25 -1.99 1.39 -5.78
CA ALA A 25 -2.56 2.37 -4.86
C ALA A 25 -4.05 2.62 -5.11
N ALA A 26 -4.49 2.66 -6.37
CA ALA A 26 -5.90 2.79 -6.73
C ALA A 26 -6.71 1.56 -6.29
N LEU A 27 -6.20 0.34 -6.53
CA LEU A 27 -6.81 -0.92 -6.08
C LEU A 27 -6.97 -0.99 -4.56
N VAL A 28 -5.89 -0.68 -3.82
CA VAL A 28 -5.94 -0.68 -2.34
C VAL A 28 -6.92 0.37 -1.82
N LEU A 29 -6.97 1.55 -2.44
CA LEU A 29 -7.89 2.62 -2.07
C LEU A 29 -9.36 2.24 -2.35
N ASP A 30 -9.62 1.61 -3.50
CA ASP A 30 -10.94 1.14 -3.90
C ASP A 30 -11.48 0.08 -2.92
N LEU A 31 -10.66 -0.91 -2.60
CA LEU A 31 -11.01 -1.94 -1.61
C LEU A 31 -11.26 -1.32 -0.23
N LEU A 32 -10.39 -0.42 0.25
CA LEU A 32 -10.58 0.27 1.53
C LEU A 32 -11.91 1.03 1.58
N ARG A 33 -12.30 1.71 0.49
CA ARG A 33 -13.57 2.43 0.40
C ARG A 33 -14.77 1.50 0.32
N GLY A 34 -14.67 0.40 -0.42
CA GLY A 34 -15.71 -0.62 -0.52
C GLY A 34 -15.98 -1.38 0.78
N SER A 35 -15.02 -1.36 1.72
CA SER A 35 -15.12 -2.07 3.01
C SER A 35 -15.95 -1.31 4.05
N GLY A 36 -16.24 -0.03 3.83
CA GLY A 36 -17.07 0.77 4.73
C GLY A 36 -16.55 0.83 6.17
N ALA A 37 -17.47 0.94 7.14
CA ALA A 37 -17.15 1.14 8.56
C ALA A 37 -16.60 -0.11 9.28
N GLU A 38 -16.84 -1.32 8.74
CA GLU A 38 -16.23 -2.53 9.29
C GLU A 38 -14.72 -2.61 9.00
N GLY A 39 -14.26 -1.88 7.99
CA GLY A 39 -12.88 -1.88 7.56
C GLY A 39 -12.48 -3.22 6.94
N ILE A 40 -11.24 -3.30 6.47
CA ILE A 40 -10.66 -4.52 5.89
C ILE A 40 -9.27 -4.72 6.44
N SER A 41 -8.95 -5.98 6.76
CA SER A 41 -7.64 -6.31 7.29
C SER A 41 -6.55 -6.16 6.22
N ARG A 42 -5.32 -5.88 6.65
CA ARG A 42 -4.17 -5.80 5.73
C ARG A 42 -3.88 -7.12 5.02
N LEU A 43 -4.20 -8.24 5.67
CA LEU A 43 -4.05 -9.58 5.10
C LEU A 43 -5.07 -9.80 3.99
N GLU A 44 -6.33 -9.45 4.25
CA GLU A 44 -7.40 -9.60 3.25
C GLU A 44 -7.21 -8.66 2.05
N LEU A 45 -6.72 -7.44 2.29
CA LEU A 45 -6.27 -6.55 1.21
C LEU A 45 -5.14 -7.17 0.38
N ALA A 46 -4.17 -7.82 1.02
CA ALA A 46 -3.05 -8.48 0.36
C ALA A 46 -3.54 -9.63 -0.53
N GLU A 47 -4.43 -10.47 -0.01
CA GLU A 47 -5.04 -11.57 -0.76
C GLU A 47 -5.83 -11.08 -1.98
N ARG A 48 -6.68 -10.05 -1.81
CA ARG A 48 -7.52 -9.51 -2.89
C ARG A 48 -6.73 -8.75 -3.96
N THR A 49 -5.59 -8.16 -3.61
CA THR A 49 -4.74 -7.40 -4.55
C THR A 49 -3.59 -8.22 -5.14
N GLY A 50 -3.34 -9.43 -4.62
CA GLY A 50 -2.14 -10.21 -4.96
C GLY A 50 -0.83 -9.56 -4.47
N LEU A 51 -0.93 -8.59 -3.55
CA LEU A 51 0.22 -7.90 -2.97
C LEU A 51 0.70 -8.62 -1.72
N THR A 52 1.93 -8.34 -1.30
CA THR A 52 2.39 -8.76 0.03
C THR A 52 1.78 -7.86 1.12
N PRO A 53 1.54 -8.36 2.34
CA PRO A 53 1.05 -7.54 3.45
C PRO A 53 1.94 -6.32 3.76
N GLN A 54 3.25 -6.45 3.51
CA GLN A 54 4.22 -5.36 3.64
C GLN A 54 4.01 -4.27 2.59
N ALA A 55 3.71 -4.65 1.33
CA ALA A 55 3.43 -3.70 0.26
C ALA A 55 2.11 -2.96 0.52
N VAL A 56 1.08 -3.67 0.98
CA VAL A 56 -0.19 -3.06 1.41
C VAL A 56 0.06 -2.04 2.51
N SER A 57 0.83 -2.40 3.55
CA SER A 57 1.16 -1.49 4.65
C SER A 57 1.84 -0.20 4.17
N GLN A 58 2.80 -0.30 3.24
CA GLN A 58 3.48 0.87 2.66
C GLN A 58 2.54 1.73 1.82
N ILE A 59 1.65 1.12 1.03
CA ILE A 59 0.68 1.85 0.21
C ILE A 59 -0.32 2.57 1.12
N THR A 60 -0.90 1.89 2.11
CA THR A 60 -1.86 2.49 3.05
C THR A 60 -1.23 3.63 3.85
N ALA A 61 0.03 3.50 4.27
CA ALA A 61 0.75 4.59 4.92
C ALA A 61 0.83 5.84 4.03
N ARG A 62 1.20 5.68 2.75
CA ARG A 62 1.25 6.79 1.78
C ARG A 62 -0.13 7.37 1.46
N LEU A 63 -1.17 6.55 1.43
CA LEU A 63 -2.55 7.02 1.24
C LEU A 63 -3.02 7.87 2.43
N ARG A 64 -2.61 7.50 3.66
CA ARG A 64 -2.88 8.27 4.88
C ARG A 64 -2.10 9.58 4.93
N GLU A 65 -0.82 9.57 4.55
CA GLU A 65 -0.02 10.79 4.40
C GLU A 65 -0.66 11.80 3.43
N ARG A 66 -1.40 11.30 2.42
CA ARG A 66 -2.14 12.11 1.45
C ARG A 66 -3.56 12.48 1.90
N GLY A 67 -4.01 12.06 3.09
CA GLY A 67 -5.36 12.30 3.59
C GLY A 67 -6.46 11.55 2.83
N LEU A 68 -6.13 10.49 2.07
CA LEU A 68 -7.08 9.77 1.23
C LEU A 68 -7.82 8.64 1.95
N VAL A 69 -7.36 8.26 3.14
CA VAL A 69 -7.90 7.18 3.98
C VAL A 69 -7.92 7.65 5.43
N ALA A 70 -9.07 7.50 6.11
CA ALA A 70 -9.21 7.80 7.54
C ALA A 70 -8.56 6.71 8.42
N HIS A 71 -8.26 7.03 9.67
CA HIS A 71 -7.61 6.08 10.59
C HIS A 71 -8.49 4.86 10.82
#